data_AF-A0A956DXV8-F1
#
_entry.id   AF-A0A956DXV8-F1
#
_cell.length_a   1.000
_cell.length_b   1.000
_cell.length_c   1.000
_cell.angle_alpha   90.00
_cell.angle_beta   90.00
_cell.angle_gamma   90.00
#
_symmetry.space_group_name_H-M   'P 1'
#
loop_
_entity.id
_entity.type
_entity.pdbx_description
1 polymer ?
#
loop_
_entity_poly.entity_id
_entity_poly.type
_entity_poly.pdbx_seq_one_letter_code
_entity_poly.pdbx_strand_id
1 'polypeptide(L)'
;MKQIPRREALGSLVTLASASVLGAGGLMACDSSAPEPRSASRAPRPLPTRRVPRRFRSMPTAEGRGAIVHRIFPVPGFRHLDPFVVLDDFEVAQPAGFPDHPHRGFEAFTYMLE
;
A
#
# COMPACT_ATOMS: atom_id res chain seq x y z
N MET A 1 7.38 26.26 -3.51
CA MET A 1 8.81 26.12 -3.83
C MET A 1 9.12 24.65 -4.08
N LYS A 2 9.77 24.35 -5.21
CA LYS A 2 10.33 23.04 -5.58
C LYS A 2 11.44 22.67 -4.60
N GLN A 3 11.62 21.39 -4.30
CA GLN A 3 12.85 20.64 -4.60
C GLN A 3 12.66 19.14 -4.34
N ILE A 4 12.88 18.33 -5.37
CA ILE A 4 13.28 16.92 -5.30
C ILE A 4 14.80 16.92 -5.44
N PRO A 5 15.55 16.23 -4.55
CA PRO A 5 16.70 15.45 -5.04
C PRO A 5 16.93 14.18 -4.18
N ARG A 6 17.74 13.17 -4.54
CA ARG A 6 18.58 12.86 -5.70
C ARG A 6 18.86 11.35 -5.63
N ARG A 7 18.91 10.67 -6.79
CA ARG A 7 19.57 9.38 -6.95
C ARG A 7 21.04 9.65 -7.28
N GLU A 8 21.98 9.07 -6.53
CA GLU A 8 23.37 8.78 -6.93
C GLU A 8 23.78 7.50 -6.16
N ALA A 9 24.07 6.37 -6.81
CA ALA A 9 25.26 6.00 -7.60
C ALA A 9 26.45 5.58 -6.71
N LEU A 10 27.31 4.71 -7.26
CA LEU A 10 28.56 4.14 -6.71
C LEU A 10 28.34 2.82 -5.95
N GLY A 11 29.09 1.74 -6.15
CA GLY A 11 30.28 1.46 -6.95
C GLY A 11 30.73 0.04 -6.55
N SER A 12 31.17 -0.76 -7.51
CA SER A 12 32.53 -1.32 -7.57
C SER A 12 32.89 -2.35 -6.48
N LEU A 13 33.18 -3.59 -6.86
CA LEU A 13 34.57 -4.07 -6.93
C LEU A 13 34.65 -5.52 -7.41
N VAL A 14 35.65 -5.74 -8.25
CA VAL A 14 36.18 -7.01 -8.74
C VAL A 14 36.85 -7.80 -7.61
N THR A 15 36.79 -9.13 -7.63
CA THR A 15 37.90 -9.96 -7.12
C THR A 15 38.07 -11.22 -7.96
N LEU A 16 39.18 -11.29 -8.69
CA LEU A 16 39.71 -12.52 -9.30
C LEU A 16 40.46 -13.29 -8.23
N ALA A 17 40.17 -14.57 -8.06
CA ALA A 17 41.03 -15.51 -7.36
C ALA A 17 41.16 -16.78 -8.20
N SER A 18 42.33 -16.92 -8.81
CA SER A 18 42.83 -18.13 -9.45
C SER A 18 43.43 -19.05 -8.39
N ALA A 19 43.08 -20.34 -8.43
CA ALA A 19 43.81 -21.38 -7.74
C ALA A 19 43.71 -22.69 -8.55
N SER A 20 44.83 -23.05 -9.17
CA SER A 20 45.06 -24.38 -9.73
C SER A 20 45.66 -25.26 -8.62
N VAL A 21 45.05 -26.42 -8.35
CA VAL A 21 45.66 -27.50 -7.59
C VAL A 21 45.42 -28.81 -8.34
N LEU A 22 46.51 -29.44 -8.79
CA LEU A 22 46.54 -30.84 -9.20
C LEU A 22 46.55 -31.72 -7.94
N GLY A 23 45.66 -32.71 -7.89
CA GLY A 23 45.69 -33.76 -6.87
C GLY A 23 44.80 -34.93 -7.28
N ALA A 24 45.42 -36.04 -7.66
CA ALA A 24 44.78 -37.28 -8.06
C ALA A 24 44.46 -38.18 -6.85
N GLY A 25 43.37 -38.95 -6.96
CA GLY A 25 43.17 -40.19 -6.20
C GLY A 25 42.01 -40.15 -5.20
N GLY A 26 40.98 -40.96 -5.46
CA GLY A 26 39.93 -41.28 -4.50
C GLY A 26 38.53 -41.37 -5.12
N LEU A 27 38.20 -42.48 -5.76
CA LEU A 27 36.81 -42.84 -6.10
C LEU A 27 36.09 -43.18 -4.78
N MET A 28 35.39 -42.21 -4.22
CA MET A 28 34.32 -42.46 -3.25
C MET A 28 33.01 -42.12 -3.95
N ALA A 29 32.22 -43.14 -4.25
CA ALA A 29 30.88 -42.97 -4.80
C ALA A 29 29.97 -42.39 -3.71
N CYS A 30 29.90 -41.06 -3.65
CA CYS A 30 28.86 -40.36 -2.92
C CYS A 30 27.55 -40.54 -3.68
N ASP A 31 26.53 -41.05 -3.00
CA ASP A 31 25.19 -41.24 -3.54
C ASP A 31 24.62 -39.89 -4.01
N SER A 32 24.47 -39.75 -5.31
CA SER A 32 24.10 -38.51 -6.01
C SER A 32 22.61 -38.23 -5.87
N SER A 33 22.15 -37.87 -4.68
CA SER A 33 20.92 -37.08 -4.57
C SER A 33 21.31 -35.61 -4.54
N ALA A 34 21.53 -35.03 -5.73
CA ALA A 34 21.65 -33.60 -5.86
C ALA A 34 20.37 -32.95 -5.28
N PRO A 35 20.47 -31.98 -4.35
CA PRO A 35 19.29 -31.26 -3.90
C PRO A 35 18.70 -30.53 -5.12
N GLU A 36 17.44 -30.86 -5.45
CA GLU A 36 16.65 -30.17 -6.45
C GLU A 36 16.85 -28.65 -6.30
N PRO A 37 17.16 -27.91 -7.38
CA PRO A 37 17.35 -26.47 -7.29
C PRO A 37 16.06 -25.88 -6.74
N ARG A 38 16.12 -25.31 -5.53
CA ARG A 38 15.00 -24.56 -4.95
C ARG A 38 14.60 -23.52 -5.98
N SER A 39 13.40 -23.71 -6.53
CA SER A 39 12.79 -22.81 -7.51
C SER A 39 12.99 -21.39 -7.02
N ALA A 40 13.88 -20.65 -7.70
CA ALA A 40 14.17 -19.27 -7.34
C ALA A 40 12.83 -18.53 -7.34
N SER A 41 12.44 -18.00 -6.18
CA SER A 41 11.19 -17.25 -6.02
C SER A 41 11.13 -16.19 -7.12
N ARG A 42 10.26 -16.41 -8.09
CA ARG A 42 10.07 -15.51 -9.23
C ARG A 42 9.76 -14.13 -8.67
N ALA A 43 10.60 -13.15 -9.00
CA ALA A 43 10.38 -11.77 -8.58
C ALA A 43 8.92 -11.36 -8.86
N PRO A 44 8.24 -10.67 -7.92
CA PRO A 44 6.85 -10.28 -8.09
C PRO A 44 6.67 -9.53 -9.41
N ARG A 45 5.73 -9.99 -10.24
CA ARG A 45 5.37 -9.27 -11.47
C ARG A 45 4.82 -7.88 -11.05
N PRO A 46 5.28 -6.78 -11.67
CA PRO A 46 4.70 -5.46 -11.41
C PRO A 46 3.18 -5.50 -11.60
N LEU A 47 2.44 -5.07 -10.59
CA LEU A 47 0.99 -4.96 -10.72
C LEU A 47 0.67 -3.90 -11.79
N PRO A 48 -0.32 -4.14 -12.65
CA PRO A 48 -0.73 -3.15 -13.65
C PRO A 48 -1.15 -1.86 -12.94
N THR A 49 -0.75 -0.72 -13.50
CA THR A 49 -1.14 0.59 -12.97
C THR A 49 -2.62 0.82 -13.21
N ARG A 50 -3.39 1.02 -12.13
CA ARG A 50 -4.82 1.32 -12.23
C ARG A 50 -5.01 2.75 -12.72
N ARG A 51 -5.81 2.94 -13.79
CA ARG A 51 -6.23 4.28 -14.24
C ARG A 51 -7.36 4.80 -13.35
N VAL A 52 -7.37 6.11 -13.11
CA VAL A 52 -8.46 6.80 -12.39
C VAL A 52 -9.58 7.12 -13.39
N PRO A 53 -10.76 6.49 -13.30
CA PRO A 53 -11.79 6.66 -14.32
C PRO A 53 -12.57 7.97 -14.16
N ARG A 54 -12.74 8.46 -12.92
CA ARG A 54 -13.51 9.67 -12.59
C ARG A 54 -12.94 10.34 -11.35
N ARG A 55 -13.22 11.63 -11.19
CA ARG A 55 -12.91 12.43 -10.00
C ARG A 55 -14.15 13.20 -9.58
N PHE A 56 -14.41 13.22 -8.28
CA PHE A 56 -15.53 13.95 -7.68
C PHE A 56 -14.98 14.91 -6.63
N ARG A 57 -15.64 16.06 -6.46
CA ARG A 57 -15.30 17.02 -5.41
C ARG A 57 -16.15 16.70 -4.18
N SER A 58 -15.54 16.72 -2.99
CA SER A 58 -16.28 16.63 -1.74
C SER A 58 -17.18 17.85 -1.53
N MET A 59 -18.24 17.68 -0.75
CA MET A 59 -19.21 18.75 -0.47
C MET A 59 -19.32 18.99 1.04
N PRO A 60 -19.26 20.26 1.50
CA PRO A 60 -19.52 20.57 2.89
C PRO A 60 -20.96 20.19 3.24
N THR A 61 -21.13 19.42 4.31
CA THR A 61 -22.41 18.89 4.76
C THR A 61 -22.54 19.08 6.26
N ALA A 62 -23.67 19.61 6.71
CA ALA A 62 -23.96 19.74 8.13
C ALA A 62 -24.37 18.37 8.69
N GLU A 63 -23.76 17.98 9.81
CA GLU A 63 -24.01 16.71 10.48
C GLU A 63 -24.03 16.90 12.00
N GLY A 64 -24.67 15.95 12.69
CA GLY A 64 -24.75 15.92 14.15
C GLY A 64 -25.22 17.25 14.75
N ARG A 65 -24.45 17.77 15.71
CA ARG A 65 -24.67 19.06 16.37
C ARG A 65 -23.58 20.04 15.96
N GLY A 66 -23.86 20.87 14.97
CA GLY A 66 -22.99 21.97 14.57
C GLY A 66 -21.68 21.56 13.87
N ALA A 67 -21.51 20.27 13.53
CA ALA A 67 -20.35 19.80 12.81
C ALA A 67 -20.55 20.01 11.29
N ILE A 68 -19.48 20.41 10.61
CA ILE A 68 -19.42 20.46 9.15
C ILE A 68 -18.42 19.41 8.70
N VAL A 69 -18.87 18.46 7.88
CA VAL A 69 -18.03 17.43 7.29
C VAL A 69 -17.83 17.71 5.79
N HIS A 70 -16.68 17.33 5.25
CA HIS A 70 -16.43 17.29 3.82
C HIS A 70 -16.78 15.91 3.27
N ARG A 71 -18.04 15.76 2.83
CA ARG A 71 -18.56 14.50 2.30
C ARG A 71 -17.97 14.16 0.94
N ILE A 72 -17.26 13.04 0.85
CA ILE A 72 -16.65 12.54 -0.38
C ILE A 72 -17.67 11.73 -1.20
N PHE A 73 -18.46 10.88 -0.53
CA PHE A 73 -19.65 10.25 -1.08
C PHE A 73 -20.63 9.88 0.05
N PRO A 74 -21.94 9.83 -0.20
CA PRO A 74 -22.59 10.15 -1.47
C PRO A 74 -22.67 11.66 -1.74
N VAL A 75 -22.39 12.05 -2.99
CA VAL A 75 -22.55 13.43 -3.51
C VAL A 75 -23.30 13.39 -4.85
N PRO A 76 -23.88 14.50 -5.34
CA PRO A 76 -24.41 14.58 -6.69
C PRO A 76 -23.42 14.06 -7.74
N GLY A 77 -23.85 13.08 -8.54
CA GLY A 77 -23.01 12.41 -9.54
C GLY A 77 -22.19 11.22 -9.02
N PHE A 78 -22.12 10.99 -7.71
CA PHE A 78 -21.44 9.84 -7.11
C PHE A 78 -22.16 9.35 -5.84
N ARG A 79 -23.17 8.50 -6.03
CA ARG A 79 -24.08 8.08 -4.95
C ARG A 79 -23.81 6.69 -4.38
N HIS A 80 -23.12 5.83 -5.11
CA HIS A 80 -22.95 4.43 -4.75
C HIS A 80 -21.54 3.98 -5.08
N LEU A 81 -20.91 3.32 -4.11
CA LEU A 81 -19.61 2.70 -4.24
C LEU A 81 -19.59 1.44 -3.37
N ASP A 82 -20.21 0.35 -3.82
CA ASP A 82 -20.17 -0.95 -3.14
C ASP A 82 -18.72 -1.37 -2.83
N PRO A 83 -18.38 -1.79 -1.59
CA PRO A 83 -19.21 -2.03 -0.41
C PRO A 83 -19.36 -0.85 0.58
N PHE A 84 -18.96 0.35 0.18
CA PHE A 84 -18.93 1.52 1.04
C PHE A 84 -20.24 2.34 0.99
N VAL A 85 -20.65 2.85 2.15
CA VAL A 85 -21.94 3.56 2.31
C VAL A 85 -21.75 5.08 2.39
N VAL A 86 -20.79 5.55 3.19
CA VAL A 86 -20.42 6.96 3.35
C VAL A 86 -18.91 7.08 3.57
N LEU A 87 -18.31 8.16 3.10
CA LEU A 87 -16.98 8.60 3.52
C LEU A 87 -16.97 10.11 3.69
N ASP A 88 -16.63 10.54 4.91
CA ASP A 88 -16.54 11.93 5.31
C ASP A 88 -15.12 12.21 5.82
N ASP A 89 -14.60 13.39 5.46
CA ASP A 89 -13.39 13.99 6.04
C ASP A 89 -13.84 15.17 6.91
N PHE A 90 -13.43 15.24 8.17
CA PHE A 90 -13.89 16.28 9.07
C PHE A 90 -12.87 16.65 10.14
N GLU A 91 -12.92 17.92 10.50
CA GLU A 91 -12.31 18.47 11.71
C GLU A 91 -13.46 18.93 12.61
N VAL A 92 -13.41 18.58 13.89
CA VAL A 92 -14.47 18.93 14.83
C VAL A 92 -13.89 19.41 16.15
N ALA A 93 -14.40 20.52 16.64
CA ALA A 93 -14.01 21.12 17.92
C ALA A 93 -15.26 21.43 18.74
N GLN A 94 -15.12 21.43 20.07
CA GLN A 94 -16.21 21.75 20.97
C GLN A 94 -16.75 23.18 20.71
N PRO A 95 -18.08 23.41 20.80
CA PRO A 95 -19.11 22.49 21.29
C PRO A 95 -19.74 21.60 20.21
N ALA A 96 -19.20 21.57 18.98
CA ALA A 96 -19.72 20.73 17.91
C ALA A 96 -19.38 19.24 18.13
N GLY A 97 -20.19 18.35 17.54
CA GLY A 97 -19.94 16.92 17.63
C GLY A 97 -21.09 16.06 17.13
N PHE A 98 -20.95 14.75 17.37
CA PHE A 98 -21.92 13.74 16.97
C PHE A 98 -22.53 13.14 18.25
N PRO A 99 -23.67 13.67 18.74
CA PRO A 99 -24.34 13.12 19.93
C PRO A 99 -24.83 11.69 19.67
N ASP A 100 -25.25 10.98 20.72
CA ASP A 100 -25.76 9.61 20.63
C ASP A 100 -26.75 9.43 19.47
N HIS A 101 -26.44 8.49 18.57
CA HIS A 101 -27.27 8.16 17.41
C HIS A 101 -27.13 6.69 17.01
N PRO A 102 -28.18 6.04 16.48
CA PRO A 102 -28.17 4.62 16.16
C PRO A 102 -27.49 4.31 14.81
N HIS A 103 -26.90 3.11 14.72
CA HIS A 103 -26.38 2.52 13.48
C HIS A 103 -26.85 1.06 13.35
N ARG A 104 -27.09 0.59 12.12
CA ARG A 104 -27.52 -0.80 11.84
C ARG A 104 -27.07 -1.26 10.47
N GLY A 105 -26.48 -2.46 10.39
CA GLY A 105 -26.24 -3.16 9.12
C GLY A 105 -25.00 -2.72 8.34
N PHE A 106 -24.12 -1.93 8.94
CA PHE A 106 -22.81 -1.55 8.40
C PHE A 106 -21.84 -1.27 9.54
N GLU A 107 -20.56 -1.15 9.20
CA GLU A 107 -19.49 -0.81 10.14
C GLU A 107 -19.04 0.64 9.91
N ALA A 108 -18.79 1.34 11.00
CA ALA A 108 -18.21 2.68 10.97
C ALA A 108 -16.78 2.60 11.54
N PHE A 109 -15.83 3.15 10.79
CA PHE A 109 -14.43 3.25 11.20
C PHE A 109 -13.99 4.71 11.14
N THR A 110 -13.31 5.16 12.18
CA THR A 110 -12.73 6.51 12.24
C THR A 110 -11.22 6.40 12.23
N TYR A 111 -10.59 7.09 11.28
CA TYR A 111 -9.14 7.26 11.25
C TYR A 111 -8.79 8.69 11.63
N MET A 112 -7.91 8.86 12.62
CA MET A 112 -7.48 10.17 13.11
C MET A 112 -6.20 10.58 12.39
N LEU A 113 -6.21 11.81 11.86
CA LEU A 113 -5.07 12.46 11.25
C LEU A 113 -4.44 13.45 12.24
N GLU A 114 -3.14 13.72 12.06
CA GLU A 114 -2.37 14.73 12.82
C GLU A 114 -2.39 16.10 12.14
#